data_AF-A0A537FJ15-F1
#
_entry.id   AF-A0A537FJ15-F1
#
_cell.length_a   1.000
_cell.length_b   1.000
_cell.length_c   1.000
_cell.angle_alpha   90.00
_cell.angle_beta   90.00
_cell.angle_gamma   90.00
#
_symmetry.space_group_name_H-M   'P 1'
#
loop_
_entity.id
_entity.type
_entity.pdbx_description
1 polymer ?
#
loop_
_entity_poly.entity_id
_entity_poly.type
_entity_poly.pdbx_seq_one_letter_code
_entity_poly.pdbx_strand_id
1 'polypeptide(L)'
;MELKEFIVAAKTNSYATKGESEGRILEDGAKEFVYLEGEFKYRDRYYGYNPFIDEEIVWHRNRVVWAMNFCGKVVSEALPVDEVYNFLRKSVEVRNG
;
A
#
# COMPACT_ATOMS: atom_id res chain seq x y z
N MET A 1 -16.23 5.59 12.98
CA MET A 1 -14.92 5.74 12.30
C MET A 1 -15.16 6.50 11.03
N GLU A 2 -14.45 7.61 10.86
CA GLU A 2 -14.42 8.40 9.63
C GLU A 2 -13.47 7.78 8.60
N LEU A 3 -13.66 8.08 7.31
CA LEU A 3 -12.82 7.55 6.22
C LEU A 3 -11.32 7.78 6.45
N LYS A 4 -10.95 8.99 6.92
CA LYS A 4 -9.53 9.32 7.19
C LYS A 4 -8.93 8.44 8.29
N GLU A 5 -9.71 8.13 9.33
CA GLU A 5 -9.27 7.33 10.47
C GLU A 5 -9.10 5.89 10.02
N PHE A 6 -10.02 5.39 9.20
CA PHE A 6 -9.92 4.07 8.58
C PHE A 6 -8.68 3.95 7.68
N ILE A 7 -8.40 4.94 6.83
CA ILE A 7 -7.21 4.90 5.97
C ILE A 7 -5.93 4.86 6.80
N VAL A 8 -5.85 5.66 7.87
CA VAL A 8 -4.70 5.64 8.79
C VAL A 8 -4.57 4.28 9.49
N ALA A 9 -5.68 3.73 10.01
CA ALA A 9 -5.70 2.43 10.67
C ALA A 9 -5.32 1.31 9.69
N ALA A 10 -5.86 1.33 8.48
CA ALA A 10 -5.58 0.38 7.42
C ALA A 10 -4.10 0.43 7.02
N LYS A 11 -3.54 1.62 6.76
CA LYS A 11 -2.12 1.82 6.40
C LYS A 11 -1.13 1.52 7.52
N THR A 12 -1.57 1.60 8.77
CA THR A 12 -0.76 1.18 9.91
C THR A 12 -0.80 -0.34 10.07
N ASN A 13 -1.94 -0.97 9.81
CA ASN A 13 -2.06 -2.44 9.90
C ASN A 13 -1.60 -3.16 8.62
N SER A 14 -1.56 -2.48 7.47
CA SER A 14 -0.94 -2.88 6.22
C SER A 14 0.50 -2.40 6.20
N TYR A 15 1.40 -3.15 5.55
CA TYR A 15 2.76 -2.75 5.10
C TYR A 15 3.74 -2.08 6.11
N ALA A 16 3.34 -1.05 6.88
CA ALA A 16 4.18 -0.19 7.71
C ALA A 16 4.57 -0.75 9.09
N THR A 17 3.80 -1.67 9.70
CA THR A 17 4.04 -2.04 11.12
C THR A 17 4.23 -3.54 11.39
N LYS A 18 4.10 -4.39 10.37
CA LYS A 18 4.43 -5.81 10.50
C LYS A 18 5.25 -6.23 9.30
N GLY A 19 6.55 -6.43 9.53
CA GLY A 19 7.42 -7.09 8.56
C GLY A 19 6.75 -8.36 8.07
N GLU A 20 6.47 -8.41 6.76
CA GLU A 20 6.00 -9.60 6.03
C GLU A 20 4.88 -10.43 6.70
N SER A 21 3.95 -9.83 7.45
CA SER A 21 2.75 -10.57 7.86
C SER A 21 1.71 -10.58 6.72
N GLU A 22 1.98 -11.48 5.77
CA GLU A 22 1.06 -12.16 4.85
C GLU A 22 0.16 -11.30 3.94
N GLY A 23 0.77 -10.39 3.18
CA GLY A 23 0.16 -10.04 1.88
C GLY A 23 0.08 -11.31 1.02
N ARG A 24 -1.09 -11.67 0.51
CA ARG A 24 -1.24 -12.84 -0.35
C ARG A 24 -0.65 -12.55 -1.73
N ILE A 25 0.06 -13.52 -2.30
CA ILE A 25 0.48 -13.46 -3.69
C ILE A 25 -0.68 -13.98 -4.55
N LEU A 26 -1.18 -13.15 -5.45
CA LEU A 26 -2.23 -13.51 -6.40
C LEU A 26 -1.65 -14.31 -7.57
N GLU A 27 -2.53 -14.97 -8.35
CA GLU A 27 -2.13 -15.77 -9.51
C GLU A 27 -1.38 -14.94 -10.58
N ASP A 28 -1.67 -13.65 -10.67
CA ASP A 28 -1.01 -12.71 -11.57
C ASP A 28 0.29 -12.12 -11.00
N GLY A 29 0.74 -12.60 -9.83
CA GLY A 29 1.96 -12.17 -9.17
C GLY A 29 1.85 -10.89 -8.33
N ALA A 30 0.67 -10.27 -8.24
CA ALA A 30 0.49 -9.14 -7.32
C ALA A 30 0.66 -9.59 -5.87
N LYS A 31 1.24 -8.72 -5.05
CA LYS A 31 1.11 -8.82 -3.60
C LYS A 31 -0.11 -8.01 -3.21
N GLU A 32 -1.02 -8.62 -2.45
CA GLU A 32 -2.26 -7.99 -2.02
C GLU A 32 -2.40 -8.05 -0.51
N PHE A 33 -2.77 -6.92 0.08
CA PHE A 33 -3.18 -6.82 1.47
C PHE A 33 -4.63 -6.35 1.56
N VAL A 34 -5.39 -6.91 2.51
CA VAL A 34 -6.78 -6.56 2.75
C VAL A 34 -6.97 -6.26 4.23
N TYR A 35 -7.66 -5.16 4.52
CA TYR A 35 -8.05 -4.77 5.88
C TYR A 35 -9.53 -4.51 5.95
N LEU A 36 -10.17 -4.98 7.02
CA LEU A 36 -11.61 -4.87 7.26
C LEU A 36 -11.83 -4.30 8.65
N GLU A 37 -12.66 -3.27 8.74
CA GLU A 37 -13.08 -2.71 10.03
C GLU A 37 -14.47 -2.11 9.92
N GLY A 38 -15.44 -2.72 10.62
CA GLY A 38 -16.85 -2.36 10.51
C GLY A 38 -17.36 -2.48 9.07
N GLU A 39 -17.96 -1.41 8.57
CA GLU A 39 -18.52 -1.33 7.20
C GLU A 39 -17.47 -0.96 6.14
N PHE A 40 -16.21 -0.78 6.54
CA PHE A 40 -15.12 -0.42 5.66
C PHE A 40 -14.27 -1.63 5.26
N LYS A 41 -13.80 -1.59 4.00
CA LYS A 41 -12.82 -2.51 3.45
C LYS A 41 -11.73 -1.71 2.75
N TYR A 42 -10.48 -2.05 3.00
CA TYR A 42 -9.31 -1.54 2.30
C TYR A 42 -8.65 -2.68 1.55
N ARG A 43 -8.18 -2.41 0.33
CA ARG A 43 -7.30 -3.28 -0.44
C ARG A 43 -6.13 -2.46 -0.92
N ASP A 44 -4.95 -3.03 -0.75
CA ASP A 44 -3.67 -2.55 -1.27
C ASP A 44 -3.09 -3.66 -2.14
N ARG A 45 -2.79 -3.35 -3.40
CA ARG A 45 -2.30 -4.32 -4.38
C ARG A 45 -1.18 -3.70 -5.18
N TYR A 46 -0.01 -4.34 -5.12
CA TYR A 46 1.17 -3.85 -5.83
C TYR A 46 1.90 -4.93 -6.61
N TYR A 47 2.63 -4.46 -7.63
CA TYR A 47 3.40 -5.24 -8.58
C TYR A 47 4.84 -4.77 -8.65
N GLY A 48 5.71 -5.76 -8.82
CA GLY A 48 7.09 -5.51 -9.21
C GLY A 48 7.89 -4.77 -8.15
N TYR A 49 8.98 -4.21 -8.62
CA TYR A 49 9.97 -3.51 -7.80
C TYR A 49 10.77 -2.49 -8.61
N ASN A 50 10.87 -2.60 -9.94
CA ASN A 50 11.32 -1.53 -10.83
C ASN A 50 11.13 -2.01 -12.29
N PRO A 51 10.05 -1.65 -13.01
CA PRO A 51 9.00 -0.72 -12.61
C PRO A 51 8.10 -1.27 -11.50
N PHE A 52 7.33 -0.38 -10.90
CA PHE A 52 6.34 -0.70 -9.87
C PHE A 52 5.00 -0.07 -10.20
N ILE A 53 3.93 -0.72 -9.75
CA ILE A 53 2.55 -0.26 -9.82
C ILE A 53 1.88 -0.64 -8.51
N ASP A 54 1.13 0.27 -7.93
CA ASP A 54 0.42 0.12 -6.67
C ASP A 54 -0.98 0.72 -6.79
N GLU A 55 -1.97 0.02 -6.25
CA GLU A 55 -3.38 0.40 -6.22
C GLU A 55 -3.93 0.20 -4.80
N GLU A 56 -4.47 1.28 -4.25
CA GLU A 56 -5.20 1.25 -3.00
C GLU A 56 -6.66 1.62 -3.23
N ILE A 57 -7.59 0.88 -2.63
CA ILE A 57 -9.03 1.14 -2.73
C ILE A 57 -9.69 0.96 -1.36
N VAL A 58 -10.58 1.89 -1.02
CA VAL A 58 -11.48 1.78 0.13
C VAL A 58 -12.92 1.67 -0.33
N TRP A 59 -13.61 0.66 0.19
CA TRP A 59 -15.06 0.52 0.11
C TRP A 59 -15.69 0.84 1.47
N HIS A 60 -16.87 1.47 1.45
CA HIS A 60 -17.78 1.55 2.58
C HIS A 60 -19.14 1.00 2.15
N ARG A 61 -19.67 0.00 2.85
CA ARG A 61 -20.93 -0.69 2.47
C ARG A 61 -20.93 -1.14 1.00
N ASN A 62 -19.84 -1.77 0.57
CA ASN A 62 -19.60 -2.25 -0.80
C ASN A 62 -19.57 -1.17 -1.89
N ARG A 63 -19.50 0.12 -1.55
CA ARG A 63 -19.31 1.21 -2.52
C ARG A 63 -17.91 1.78 -2.38
N VAL A 64 -17.20 1.96 -3.49
CA VAL A 64 -15.90 2.64 -3.49
C VAL A 64 -16.10 4.08 -3.03
N VAL A 65 -15.35 4.49 -2.01
CA VAL A 65 -15.39 5.84 -1.44
C VAL A 65 -14.06 6.57 -1.57
N TRP A 66 -12.97 5.83 -1.78
CA TRP A 66 -11.64 6.39 -2.01
C TRP A 66 -10.77 5.41 -2.80
N ALA A 67 -9.86 5.94 -3.61
CA ALA A 67 -8.85 5.15 -4.30
C ALA A 67 -7.60 6.01 -4.55
N MET A 68 -6.46 5.34 -4.64
CA MET A 68 -5.18 5.92 -5.03
C MET A 68 -4.42 4.94 -5.91
N ASN A 69 -3.69 5.46 -6.89
CA ASN A 69 -2.79 4.67 -7.72
C ASN A 69 -1.42 5.34 -7.75
N PHE A 70 -0.37 4.54 -7.69
CA PHE A 70 1.00 5.01 -7.75
C PHE A 70 1.80 4.09 -8.67
N CYS A 71 2.50 4.66 -9.66
CA CYS A 71 3.35 3.87 -10.55
C CYS A 71 4.62 4.63 -10.88
N GLY A 72 5.68 3.88 -11.19
CA GLY A 72 6.94 4.49 -11.54
C GLY A 72 8.03 3.50 -11.90
N LYS A 73 9.19 4.07 -12.25
CA LYS A 73 10.40 3.32 -12.57
C LYS A 73 11.61 4.22 -12.26
N VAL A 74 12.65 3.65 -11.70
CA VAL A 74 13.96 4.29 -11.60
C VAL A 74 14.60 4.28 -12.99
N VAL A 75 14.83 5.47 -13.54
CA VAL A 75 15.38 5.68 -14.90
C VAL A 75 16.87 6.08 -14.91
N SER A 76 17.45 6.30 -13.73
CA SER A 76 18.85 6.72 -13.56
C SER A 76 19.63 5.65 -12.81
N GLU A 77 20.86 5.42 -13.22
CA GLU A 77 21.81 4.51 -12.54
C GLU A 77 22.66 5.25 -11.49
N ALA A 78 22.40 6.54 -11.25
CA ALA A 78 23.18 7.35 -10.31
C ALA A 78 23.13 6.84 -8.86
N LEU A 79 22.07 6.10 -8.49
CA LEU A 79 21.91 5.43 -7.21
C LEU A 79 21.36 4.02 -7.41
N PRO A 80 21.69 3.06 -6.52
CA PRO A 80 21.03 1.76 -6.49
C PRO A 80 19.52 1.92 -6.32
N VAL A 81 18.75 1.10 -7.04
CA VAL A 81 17.27 1.07 -6.94
C VAL A 81 16.83 0.94 -5.49
N ASP A 82 17.51 0.08 -4.72
CA ASP A 82 17.21 -0.14 -3.29
C ASP A 82 17.32 1.11 -2.42
N GLU A 83 18.21 2.04 -2.73
CA GLU A 83 18.30 3.30 -1.98
C GLU A 83 17.11 4.21 -2.28
N VAL A 84 16.69 4.30 -3.54
CA VAL A 84 15.51 5.07 -3.94
C VAL A 84 14.25 4.49 -3.29
N TYR A 85 14.10 3.16 -3.30
CA TYR A 85 12.98 2.49 -2.65
C TYR A 85 12.98 2.66 -1.14
N ASN A 86 14.13 2.51 -0.49
CA ASN A 86 14.21 2.72 0.96
C ASN A 86 13.88 4.16 1.36
N PHE A 87 14.23 5.14 0.53
CA PHE A 87 13.82 6.52 0.72
C PHE A 87 12.30 6.69 0.58
N LEU A 88 11.70 6.16 -0.50
CA LEU A 88 10.25 6.22 -0.73
C LEU A 88 9.47 5.48 0.36
N ARG A 89 9.94 4.32 0.80
CA ARG A 89 9.31 3.55 1.88
C ARG A 89 9.20 4.38 3.17
N LYS A 90 10.27 5.09 3.53
CA LYS A 90 10.32 5.96 4.71
C LYS A 90 9.41 7.19 4.62
N SER A 91 8.99 7.61 3.43
CA SER A 91 8.06 8.75 3.28
C SER A 91 6.60 8.33 3.42
N VAL A 92 6.30 7.04 3.20
CA VAL A 92 4.95 6.47 3.29
C VAL A 92 4.71 5.77 4.63
N GLU A 93 5.77 5.39 5.36
CA GLU A 93 5.67 4.94 6.76
C GLU A 93 4.95 5.99 7.61
N VAL A 94 3.77 5.62 8.12
CA VAL A 94 3.00 6.44 9.05
C VAL A 94 3.84 6.61 10.32
N ARG A 95 4.43 7.78 10.50
CA ARG A 95 5.08 8.14 11.76
C ARG A 95 3.99 8.38 12.79
N ASN A 96 3.85 7.47 13.75
CA ASN A 96 3.13 7.74 14.98
C ASN A 96 3.90 8.83 15.73
N GLY A 97 3.51 10.08 15.51
CA GLY A 97 3.94 11.24 16.30
C GLY A 97 2.99 11.50 17.44
#